data_AF-A0A6I2VIK6-F1
#
_entry.id   AF-A0A6I2VIK6-F1
#
_cell.length_a   1.000
_cell.length_b   1.000
_cell.length_c   1.000
_cell.angle_alpha   90.00
_cell.angle_beta   90.00
_cell.angle_gamma   90.00
#
_symmetry.space_group_name_H-M   'P 1'
#
loop_
_entity.id
_entity.type
_entity.pdbx_description
1 polymer ?
#
loop_
_entity_poly.entity_id
_entity_poly.type
_entity_poly.pdbx_seq_one_letter_code
_entity_poly.pdbx_strand_id
1 'polypeptide(L)'
;MCLRTTDGRVTGVINLSTTSIEHPSDIARDAISSLCSVLANMADQTQSGKWLSMLIGSGQTAVGISSDGNPIAIPGLPDHDLFQPGSELISYAHRNASMNSWSSFIWPQNLDDDMFRIRVMPCSGENQPMSAVISLDVADVGPLTHRELEVLTLAANGLSNLEIGAALQISSRTVGTHIEHILDKLGAPNRAAAAARAITEGLILGRVKRFD
;
A
#
# COMPACT_ATOMS: atom_id res chain seq x y z
N MET A 1 -25.29 -0.84 -8.01
CA MET A 1 -24.44 0.21 -8.61
C MET A 1 -23.54 -0.40 -9.65
N CYS A 2 -23.29 0.28 -10.78
CA CYS A 2 -22.43 -0.25 -11.83
C CYS A 2 -20.96 0.03 -11.51
N LEU A 3 -20.13 -0.99 -11.68
CA LEU A 3 -18.68 -0.88 -11.62
C LEU A 3 -18.17 -0.38 -12.96
N ARG A 4 -17.56 0.81 -12.97
CA ARG A 4 -16.95 1.41 -14.15
C ARG A 4 -15.47 1.70 -13.92
N THR A 5 -14.62 1.25 -14.82
CA THR A 5 -13.20 1.58 -14.85
C THR A 5 -13.00 3.06 -15.15
N THR A 6 -11.79 3.58 -14.92
CA THR A 6 -11.44 4.99 -15.16
C THR A 6 -11.57 5.42 -16.62
N ASP A 7 -11.51 4.48 -17.57
CA ASP A 7 -11.76 4.69 -19.01
C ASP A 7 -13.25 4.50 -19.41
N GLY A 8 -14.15 4.29 -18.43
CA GLY A 8 -15.59 4.24 -18.62
C GLY A 8 -16.19 2.86 -18.95
N ARG A 9 -15.37 1.80 -19.11
CA ARG A 9 -15.86 0.43 -19.35
C ARG A 9 -16.61 -0.11 -18.14
N VAL A 10 -17.68 -0.87 -18.38
CA VAL A 10 -18.43 -1.54 -17.30
C VAL A 10 -17.79 -2.91 -17.05
N THR A 11 -17.33 -3.14 -15.83
CA THR A 11 -16.70 -4.42 -15.44
C THR A 11 -17.57 -5.27 -14.52
N GLY A 12 -18.69 -4.73 -14.03
CA GLY A 12 -19.63 -5.48 -13.21
C GLY A 12 -20.71 -4.63 -12.55
N VAL A 13 -21.41 -5.24 -11.60
CA VAL A 13 -22.46 -4.61 -10.81
C VAL A 13 -22.29 -5.02 -9.35
N ILE A 14 -22.36 -4.05 -8.43
CA ILE A 14 -22.45 -4.30 -7.00
C ILE A 14 -23.90 -4.19 -6.55
N ASN A 15 -24.35 -5.22 -5.86
CA ASN A 15 -25.61 -5.22 -5.13
C ASN A 15 -25.32 -5.00 -3.64
N LEU A 16 -26.02 -4.03 -3.06
CA LEU A 16 -26.02 -3.82 -1.63
C LEU A 16 -27.22 -4.53 -1.03
N SER A 17 -26.95 -5.43 -0.11
CA SER A 17 -27.98 -6.09 0.70
C SER A 17 -27.84 -5.60 2.13
N THR A 18 -28.94 -5.17 2.72
CA THR A 18 -29.00 -4.70 4.11
C THR A 18 -30.09 -5.46 4.84
N THR A 19 -29.87 -5.73 6.12
CA THR A 19 -30.89 -6.28 7.03
C THR A 19 -31.76 -5.19 7.64
N SER A 20 -31.38 -3.92 7.47
CA SER A 20 -32.20 -2.77 7.86
C SER A 20 -33.31 -2.53 6.85
N ILE A 21 -34.49 -2.19 7.35
CA ILE A 21 -35.65 -1.78 6.54
C ILE A 21 -35.50 -0.31 6.10
N GLU A 22 -34.65 0.46 6.80
CA GLU A 22 -34.34 1.83 6.44
C GLU A 22 -33.40 1.88 5.23
N HIS A 23 -33.67 2.83 4.33
CA HIS A 23 -32.81 3.04 3.17
C HIS A 23 -31.39 3.40 3.62
N PRO A 24 -30.33 2.86 2.98
CA PRO A 24 -28.96 3.27 3.26
C PRO A 24 -28.84 4.78 3.14
N SER A 25 -28.28 5.42 4.17
CA SER A 25 -28.07 6.87 4.20
C SER A 25 -27.29 7.34 2.98
N ASP A 26 -27.49 8.58 2.57
CA ASP A 26 -26.79 9.13 1.40
C ASP A 26 -25.26 9.08 1.58
N ILE A 27 -24.77 9.31 2.80
CA ILE A 27 -23.36 9.16 3.17
C ILE A 27 -22.86 7.72 2.93
N ALA A 28 -23.63 6.70 3.31
CA ALA A 28 -23.26 5.30 3.08
C ALA A 28 -23.28 4.97 1.59
N ARG A 29 -24.26 5.48 0.85
CA ARG A 29 -24.35 5.29 -0.61
C ARG A 29 -23.19 5.95 -1.34
N ASP A 30 -22.81 7.15 -0.92
CA ASP A 30 -21.70 7.90 -1.49
C ASP A 30 -20.36 7.22 -1.17
N ALA A 31 -20.17 6.75 0.06
CA ALA A 31 -18.99 5.98 0.44
C ALA A 31 -18.85 4.70 -0.41
N ILE A 32 -19.95 3.98 -0.66
CA ILE A 32 -19.92 2.77 -1.49
C ILE A 32 -19.75 3.12 -2.98
N SER A 33 -20.34 4.23 -3.43
CA SER A 33 -20.17 4.73 -4.81
C SER A 33 -18.72 5.12 -5.09
N SER A 34 -18.03 5.73 -4.12
CA SER A 34 -16.58 6.00 -4.20
C SER A 34 -15.73 4.74 -4.33
N LEU A 35 -16.19 3.60 -3.78
CA LEU A 35 -15.52 2.30 -3.93
C LEU A 35 -15.80 1.64 -5.29
N CYS A 36 -16.81 2.09 -6.05
CA CYS A 36 -17.21 1.43 -7.29
C CYS A 36 -16.17 1.56 -8.40
N SER A 37 -15.41 2.66 -8.50
CA SER A 37 -14.32 2.76 -9.50
C SER A 37 -13.15 1.84 -9.15
N VAL A 38 -12.84 1.73 -7.86
CA VAL A 38 -11.82 0.82 -7.33
C VAL A 38 -12.20 -0.64 -7.61
N LEU A 39 -13.41 -1.04 -7.22
CA LEU A 39 -13.93 -2.39 -7.43
C LEU A 39 -14.09 -2.71 -8.93
N ALA A 40 -14.31 -1.71 -9.77
CA ALA A 40 -14.36 -1.89 -11.21
C ALA A 40 -13.00 -2.24 -11.81
N ASN A 41 -11.95 -1.54 -11.40
CA ASN A 41 -10.59 -1.86 -11.81
C ASN A 41 -10.18 -3.25 -11.27
N MET A 42 -10.63 -3.61 -10.07
CA MET A 42 -10.39 -4.94 -9.48
C MET A 42 -11.11 -6.08 -10.21
N ALA A 43 -12.30 -5.82 -10.75
CA ALA A 43 -13.13 -6.82 -11.44
C ALA A 43 -12.71 -7.03 -12.91
N ASP A 44 -11.75 -6.27 -13.44
CA ASP A 44 -11.26 -6.45 -14.81
C ASP A 44 -10.49 -7.79 -14.93
N GLN A 45 -11.11 -8.78 -15.56
CA GLN A 45 -10.56 -10.14 -15.77
C GLN A 45 -9.27 -10.16 -16.59
N THR A 46 -8.97 -9.09 -17.32
CA THR A 46 -7.70 -8.97 -18.06
C THR A 46 -6.52 -8.60 -17.16
N GLN A 47 -6.76 -8.25 -15.89
CA GLN A 47 -5.74 -7.86 -14.92
C GLN A 47 -5.70 -8.72 -13.64
N SER A 48 -6.76 -9.46 -13.27
CA SER A 48 -7.13 -9.69 -11.85
C SER A 48 -6.65 -10.97 -11.12
N GLY A 49 -6.03 -11.95 -11.78
CA GLY A 49 -5.73 -13.24 -11.11
C GLY A 49 -4.77 -13.15 -9.92
N LYS A 50 -3.68 -12.38 -10.04
CA LYS A 50 -2.67 -12.16 -8.99
C LYS A 50 -3.06 -11.05 -8.00
N TRP A 51 -4.03 -10.22 -8.39
CA TRP A 51 -4.37 -8.98 -7.70
C TRP A 51 -5.41 -9.18 -6.60
N LEU A 52 -6.36 -10.10 -6.80
CA LEU A 52 -7.39 -10.43 -5.80
C LEU A 52 -6.80 -11.08 -4.53
N SER A 53 -5.74 -11.90 -4.66
CA SER A 53 -5.05 -12.49 -3.51
C SER A 53 -4.22 -11.47 -2.72
N MET A 54 -3.72 -10.42 -3.37
CA MET A 54 -3.04 -9.29 -2.72
C MET A 54 -3.97 -8.32 -2.02
N LEU A 55 -5.28 -8.34 -2.31
CA LEU A 55 -6.27 -7.34 -1.88
C LEU A 55 -7.00 -7.70 -0.58
N ILE A 56 -7.26 -8.99 -0.34
CA ILE A 56 -8.11 -9.45 0.77
C ILE A 56 -7.22 -10.03 1.88
N GLY A 57 -6.19 -9.30 2.31
CA GLY A 57 -5.41 -9.74 3.48
C GLY A 57 -6.32 -10.13 4.66
N SER A 58 -5.82 -11.02 5.52
CA SER A 58 -6.64 -11.73 6.50
C SER A 58 -7.08 -10.89 7.72
N GLY A 59 -6.58 -9.65 7.86
CA GLY A 59 -6.84 -8.79 9.02
C GLY A 59 -7.33 -7.40 8.58
N GLN A 60 -8.63 -7.24 8.40
CA GLN A 60 -9.20 -6.07 7.73
C GLN A 60 -9.25 -4.83 8.63
N THR A 61 -8.15 -4.09 8.72
CA THR A 61 -8.14 -2.71 9.22
C THR A 61 -7.93 -1.76 8.04
N ALA A 62 -8.85 -0.82 7.82
CA ALA A 62 -8.74 0.16 6.73
C ALA A 62 -9.37 1.51 7.09
N VAL A 63 -8.87 2.56 6.43
CA VAL A 63 -9.32 3.94 6.61
C VAL A 63 -9.39 4.65 5.26
N GLY A 64 -10.39 5.49 5.06
CA GLY A 64 -10.42 6.42 3.92
C GLY A 64 -9.49 7.60 4.17
N ILE A 65 -9.01 8.26 3.12
CA ILE A 65 -8.36 9.56 3.19
C ILE A 65 -9.21 10.56 2.44
N SER A 66 -9.53 11.69 3.06
CA SER A 66 -10.20 12.81 2.38
C SER A 66 -9.27 13.50 1.37
N SER A 67 -9.85 14.32 0.49
CA SER A 67 -9.07 15.19 -0.41
C SER A 67 -8.04 16.06 0.33
N ASP A 68 -8.38 16.47 1.55
CA ASP A 68 -7.54 17.32 2.41
C ASP A 68 -6.50 16.53 3.23
N GLY A 69 -6.43 15.21 3.03
CA GLY A 69 -5.47 14.35 3.73
C GLY A 69 -5.91 13.90 5.12
N ASN A 70 -7.18 14.10 5.50
CA ASN A 70 -7.69 13.67 6.80
C ASN A 70 -8.20 12.23 6.74
N PRO A 71 -7.96 11.40 7.77
CA PRO A 71 -8.51 10.06 7.84
C PRO A 71 -10.04 10.10 7.99
N ILE A 72 -10.73 9.24 7.25
CA ILE A 72 -12.17 9.03 7.31
C ILE A 72 -12.41 7.59 7.76
N ALA A 73 -13.01 7.42 8.94
CA ALA A 73 -13.36 6.10 9.45
C ALA A 73 -14.32 5.38 8.49
N ILE A 74 -14.02 4.13 8.18
CA ILE A 74 -14.90 3.28 7.37
C ILE A 74 -15.82 2.52 8.34
N PRO A 75 -17.15 2.69 8.25
CA PRO A 75 -18.08 2.03 9.16
C PRO A 75 -17.89 0.51 9.18
N GLY A 76 -17.76 -0.06 10.38
CA GLY A 76 -17.65 -1.51 10.58
C GLY A 76 -16.23 -2.07 10.51
N LEU A 77 -15.22 -1.25 10.23
CA LEU A 77 -13.81 -1.66 10.32
C LEU A 77 -13.18 -1.17 11.63
N PRO A 78 -12.26 -1.98 12.23
CA PRO A 78 -11.53 -1.59 13.41
C PRO A 78 -10.61 -0.39 13.14
N ASP A 79 -10.41 0.45 14.16
CA ASP A 79 -9.45 1.56 14.13
C ASP A 79 -8.02 1.07 14.44
N HIS A 80 -7.01 1.89 14.12
CA HIS A 80 -5.61 1.61 14.39
C HIS A 80 -4.84 2.90 14.68
N ASP A 81 -3.84 2.84 15.57
CA ASP A 81 -3.04 4.01 15.95
C ASP A 81 -2.34 4.68 14.75
N LEU A 82 -1.99 3.90 13.73
CA LEU A 82 -1.40 4.41 12.49
C LEU A 82 -2.37 5.23 11.63
N PHE A 83 -3.68 5.15 11.88
CA PHE A 83 -4.73 5.87 11.14
C PHE A 83 -5.16 7.17 11.82
N GLN A 84 -4.55 7.54 12.94
CA GLN A 84 -4.88 8.79 13.62
C GLN A 84 -4.49 10.02 12.77
N PRO A 85 -5.27 11.12 12.86
CA PRO A 85 -4.93 12.36 12.17
C PRO A 85 -3.52 12.85 12.48
N GLY A 86 -2.80 13.30 11.45
CA GLY A 86 -1.42 13.77 11.58
C GLY A 86 -0.36 12.67 11.63
N SER A 87 -0.73 11.39 11.51
CA SER A 87 0.27 10.32 11.40
C SER A 87 1.12 10.48 10.14
N GLU A 88 2.39 10.07 10.23
CA GLU A 88 3.29 10.04 9.07
C GLU A 88 2.75 9.13 7.97
N LEU A 89 2.07 8.04 8.34
CA LEU A 89 1.49 7.09 7.39
C LEU A 89 0.41 7.75 6.54
N ILE A 90 -0.55 8.44 7.18
CA ILE A 90 -1.63 9.14 6.47
C ILE A 90 -1.04 10.17 5.50
N SER A 91 -0.07 10.96 5.97
CA SER A 91 0.61 11.97 5.15
C SER A 91 1.33 11.34 3.96
N TYR A 92 2.01 10.21 4.17
CA TYR A 92 2.73 9.49 3.12
C TYR A 92 1.79 8.84 2.11
N ALA A 93 0.70 8.25 2.59
CA ALA A 93 -0.31 7.60 1.75
C ALA A 93 -1.08 8.62 0.91
N HIS A 94 -1.46 9.77 1.47
CA HIS A 94 -2.10 10.86 0.72
C HIS A 94 -1.22 11.35 -0.45
N ARG A 95 0.08 11.55 -0.21
CA ARG A 95 1.04 11.88 -1.28
C ARG A 95 1.11 10.80 -2.35
N ASN A 96 1.15 9.52 -1.95
CA ASN A 96 1.16 8.41 -2.90
C ASN A 96 -0.13 8.32 -3.71
N ALA A 97 -1.29 8.53 -3.08
CA ALA A 97 -2.58 8.47 -3.75
C ALA A 97 -2.71 9.53 -4.86
N SER A 98 -2.07 10.70 -4.71
CA SER A 98 -2.06 11.72 -5.75
C SER A 98 -1.39 11.27 -7.06
N MET A 99 -0.57 10.20 -7.02
CA MET A 99 0.03 9.59 -8.21
C MET A 99 -0.98 8.73 -9.01
N ASN A 100 -2.23 8.60 -8.53
CA ASN A 100 -3.33 7.87 -9.15
C ASN A 100 -2.99 6.43 -9.56
N SER A 101 -2.04 5.82 -8.87
CA SER A 101 -1.66 4.42 -9.00
C SER A 101 -1.81 3.73 -7.66
N TRP A 102 -2.28 2.49 -7.68
CA TRP A 102 -2.17 1.62 -6.52
C TRP A 102 -0.72 1.46 -6.09
N SER A 103 -0.49 1.45 -4.78
CA SER A 103 0.81 1.12 -4.20
C SER A 103 0.69 0.20 -3.00
N SER A 104 1.71 -0.63 -2.81
CA SER A 104 1.88 -1.52 -1.66
C SER A 104 3.30 -1.36 -1.14
N PHE A 105 3.44 -1.21 0.17
CA PHE A 105 4.74 -1.06 0.82
C PHE A 105 4.67 -1.55 2.27
N ILE A 106 5.83 -1.74 2.87
CA ILE A 106 5.98 -2.12 4.27
C ILE A 106 6.14 -0.85 5.11
N TRP A 107 5.41 -0.79 6.22
CA TRP A 107 5.48 0.27 7.20
C TRP A 107 5.90 -0.31 8.55
N PRO A 108 7.12 0.00 9.03
CA PRO A 108 7.53 -0.42 10.36
C PRO A 108 6.80 0.45 11.39
N GLN A 109 6.11 -0.12 12.39
CA GLN A 109 5.55 0.67 13.50
C GLN A 109 6.67 1.02 14.49
N ASN A 110 7.43 0.01 14.91
CA ASN A 110 8.69 0.13 15.66
C ASN A 110 9.84 -0.46 14.82
N LEU A 111 11.09 -0.12 15.13
CA LEU A 111 12.24 -0.52 14.31
C LEU A 111 12.43 -2.04 14.21
N ASP A 112 11.97 -2.81 15.20
CA ASP A 112 12.26 -4.25 15.30
C ASP A 112 11.04 -5.18 15.55
N ASP A 113 9.85 -4.67 15.91
CA ASP A 113 8.74 -5.52 16.38
C ASP A 113 7.62 -5.76 15.34
N ASP A 114 6.89 -4.71 14.93
CA ASP A 114 5.71 -4.88 14.07
C ASP A 114 5.88 -4.19 12.72
N MET A 115 5.90 -4.99 11.66
CA MET A 115 5.85 -4.52 10.28
C MET A 115 4.45 -4.72 9.72
N PHE A 116 3.93 -3.67 9.09
CA PHE A 116 2.61 -3.69 8.46
C PHE A 116 2.74 -3.57 6.97
N ARG A 117 1.97 -4.37 6.24
CA ARG A 117 1.79 -4.17 4.80
C ARG A 117 0.69 -3.14 4.63
N ILE A 118 1.07 -2.01 4.05
CA ILE A 118 0.16 -0.94 3.71
C ILE A 118 -0.17 -1.04 2.23
N ARG A 119 -1.45 -0.97 1.90
CA ARG A 119 -1.92 -0.81 0.53
C ARG A 119 -2.69 0.49 0.41
N VAL A 120 -2.31 1.32 -0.55
CA VAL A 120 -2.95 2.61 -0.82
C VAL A 120 -3.67 2.52 -2.15
N MET A 121 -4.98 2.69 -2.11
CA MET A 121 -5.87 2.58 -3.26
C MET A 121 -6.42 3.97 -3.57
N PRO A 122 -5.96 4.65 -4.63
CA PRO A 122 -6.51 5.95 -4.99
C PRO A 122 -7.98 5.82 -5.40
N CYS A 123 -8.80 6.75 -4.95
CA CYS A 123 -10.19 6.90 -5.37
C CYS A 123 -10.26 8.07 -6.35
N SER A 124 -10.68 7.79 -7.59
CA SER A 124 -10.85 8.81 -8.63
C SER A 124 -12.33 9.07 -8.90
N GLY A 125 -12.72 10.35 -8.92
CA GLY A 125 -14.02 10.84 -9.40
C GLY A 125 -14.27 12.32 -9.04
N GLU A 126 -15.08 13.02 -9.84
CA GLU A 126 -15.48 14.40 -9.54
C GLU A 126 -16.33 14.47 -8.27
N ASN A 127 -16.07 15.46 -7.40
CA ASN A 127 -16.77 15.70 -6.13
C ASN A 127 -16.78 14.51 -5.13
N GLN A 128 -15.78 13.63 -5.17
CA GLN A 128 -15.68 12.57 -4.17
C GLN A 128 -15.11 13.08 -2.84
N PRO A 129 -15.67 12.67 -1.69
CA PRO A 129 -15.17 13.06 -0.36
C PRO A 129 -13.86 12.36 0.01
N MET A 130 -13.48 11.29 -0.71
CA MET A 130 -12.29 10.48 -0.46
C MET A 130 -11.35 10.51 -1.67
N SER A 131 -10.07 10.75 -1.42
CA SER A 131 -9.00 10.64 -2.43
C SER A 131 -8.34 9.26 -2.43
N ALA A 132 -8.46 8.49 -1.35
CA ALA A 132 -7.89 7.16 -1.26
C ALA A 132 -8.53 6.30 -0.17
N VAL A 133 -8.28 4.99 -0.25
CA VAL A 133 -8.48 4.04 0.85
C VAL A 133 -7.13 3.40 1.17
N ILE A 134 -6.78 3.36 2.44
CA ILE A 134 -5.60 2.65 2.95
C ILE A 134 -6.06 1.42 3.69
N SER A 135 -5.42 0.27 3.45
CA SER A 135 -5.55 -0.91 4.30
C SER A 135 -4.21 -1.28 4.92
N LEU A 136 -4.29 -1.92 6.08
CA LEU A 136 -3.18 -2.41 6.86
C LEU A 136 -3.39 -3.89 7.18
N ASP A 137 -2.35 -4.69 6.97
CA ASP A 137 -2.24 -6.08 7.42
C ASP A 137 -0.89 -6.29 8.12
N VAL A 138 -0.77 -7.32 8.95
CA VAL A 138 0.55 -7.80 9.41
C VAL A 138 1.38 -8.21 8.19
N ALA A 139 2.61 -7.69 8.09
CA ALA A 139 3.48 -7.98 6.97
C ALA A 139 4.21 -9.31 7.16
N ASP A 140 4.03 -10.23 6.21
CA ASP A 140 5.00 -11.29 5.95
C ASP A 140 6.01 -10.79 4.90
N VAL A 141 7.21 -10.45 5.37
CA VAL A 141 8.35 -10.04 4.54
C VAL A 141 9.29 -11.21 4.23
N GLY A 142 8.88 -12.44 4.58
CA GLY A 142 9.67 -13.65 4.44
C GLY A 142 10.94 -13.59 5.30
N PRO A 143 12.09 -14.09 4.80
CA PRO A 143 13.33 -14.18 5.57
C PRO A 143 14.12 -12.85 5.66
N LEU A 144 13.57 -11.75 5.13
CA LEU A 144 14.26 -10.46 5.11
C LEU A 144 14.22 -9.80 6.49
N THR A 145 15.37 -9.31 6.91
CA THR A 145 15.52 -8.48 8.12
C THR A 145 15.15 -7.03 7.81
N HIS A 146 14.89 -6.24 8.85
CA HIS A 146 14.63 -4.81 8.72
C HIS A 146 15.75 -4.08 7.95
N ARG A 147 17.02 -4.34 8.32
CA ARG A 147 18.18 -3.73 7.65
C ARG A 147 18.28 -4.12 6.17
N GLU A 148 17.96 -5.36 5.83
CA GLU A 148 17.92 -5.82 4.44
C GLU A 148 16.79 -5.14 3.66
N LEU A 149 15.62 -4.90 4.28
CA LEU A 149 14.55 -4.11 3.67
C LEU A 149 14.95 -2.66 3.42
N GLU A 150 15.68 -2.02 4.36
CA GLU A 150 16.23 -0.67 4.14
C GLU A 150 17.17 -0.63 2.92
N VAL A 151 18.14 -1.56 2.87
CA VAL A 151 19.09 -1.69 1.74
C VAL A 151 18.35 -1.97 0.44
N LEU A 152 17.40 -2.91 0.44
CA LEU A 152 16.59 -3.26 -0.73
C LEU A 152 15.76 -2.07 -1.23
N THR A 153 15.17 -1.31 -0.31
CA THR A 153 14.38 -0.11 -0.64
C THR A 153 15.25 0.96 -1.28
N LEU A 154 16.43 1.26 -0.73
CA LEU A 154 17.33 2.23 -1.32
C LEU A 154 17.91 1.74 -2.67
N ALA A 155 18.16 0.44 -2.79
CA ALA A 155 18.57 -0.17 -4.05
C ALA A 155 17.49 -0.10 -5.13
N ALA A 156 16.22 -0.31 -4.77
CA ALA A 156 15.08 -0.17 -5.67
C ALA A 156 14.88 1.28 -6.13
N ASN A 157 15.28 2.26 -5.30
CA ASN A 157 15.34 3.68 -5.66
C ASN A 157 16.58 4.05 -6.50
N GLY A 158 17.42 3.09 -6.88
CA GLY A 158 18.55 3.30 -7.79
C GLY A 158 19.86 3.75 -7.13
N LEU A 159 19.94 3.83 -5.80
CA LEU A 159 21.16 4.27 -5.12
C LEU A 159 22.28 3.22 -5.26
N SER A 160 23.51 3.65 -5.44
CA SER A 160 24.72 2.80 -5.42
C SER A 160 25.07 2.30 -4.02
N ASN A 161 25.95 1.30 -3.89
CA ASN A 161 26.38 0.81 -2.58
C ASN A 161 27.07 1.88 -1.73
N LEU A 162 27.72 2.85 -2.39
CA LEU A 162 28.36 3.98 -1.72
C LEU A 162 27.31 4.92 -1.13
N GLU A 163 26.29 5.28 -1.93
CA GLU A 163 25.19 6.15 -1.49
C GLU A 163 24.34 5.49 -0.41
N ILE A 164 24.07 4.18 -0.53
CA ILE A 164 23.37 3.41 0.51
C ILE A 164 24.20 3.38 1.80
N GLY A 165 25.51 3.16 1.69
CA GLY A 165 26.41 3.13 2.84
C GLY A 165 26.42 4.46 3.58
N ALA A 166 26.47 5.57 2.84
CA ALA A 166 26.34 6.91 3.40
C ALA A 166 24.99 7.11 4.09
N ALA A 167 23.88 6.78 3.42
CA ALA A 167 22.53 6.96 3.95
C ALA A 167 22.25 6.17 5.23
N LEU A 168 22.87 4.98 5.38
CA LEU A 168 22.66 4.07 6.52
C LEU A 168 23.82 4.06 7.53
N GLN A 169 24.84 4.90 7.35
CA GLN A 169 26.07 4.94 8.16
C GLN A 169 26.80 3.59 8.28
N ILE A 170 26.90 2.86 7.17
CA ILE A 170 27.64 1.59 7.07
C ILE A 170 28.60 1.61 5.89
N SER A 171 29.60 0.72 5.88
CA SER A 171 30.54 0.66 4.76
C SER A 171 29.85 0.16 3.48
N SER A 172 30.31 0.62 2.31
CA SER A 172 29.83 0.11 1.02
C SER A 172 30.07 -1.40 0.84
N ARG A 173 31.11 -1.95 1.52
CA ARG A 173 31.35 -3.39 1.63
C ARG A 173 30.24 -4.09 2.39
N THR A 174 29.83 -3.53 3.54
CA THR A 174 28.71 -4.06 4.34
C THR A 174 27.40 -4.04 3.54
N VAL A 175 27.15 -2.99 2.75
CA VAL A 175 26.01 -2.95 1.82
C VAL A 175 26.10 -4.08 0.80
N GLY A 176 27.29 -4.35 0.25
CA GLY A 176 27.52 -5.49 -0.66
C GLY A 176 27.10 -6.81 -0.04
N THR A 177 27.52 -7.09 1.20
CA THR A 177 27.13 -8.28 1.95
C THR A 177 25.60 -8.36 2.17
N HIS A 178 24.95 -7.24 2.52
CA HIS A 178 23.49 -7.23 2.60
C HIS A 178 22.82 -7.55 1.26
N ILE A 179 23.32 -7.01 0.15
CA ILE A 179 22.79 -7.32 -1.19
C ILE A 179 22.95 -8.81 -1.50
N GLU A 180 24.11 -9.42 -1.23
CA GLU A 180 24.32 -10.86 -1.43
C GLU A 180 23.28 -11.69 -0.66
N HIS A 181 23.10 -11.40 0.63
CA HIS A 181 22.08 -12.09 1.44
C HIS A 181 20.66 -11.87 0.93
N ILE A 182 20.33 -10.66 0.46
CA ILE A 182 19.03 -10.36 -0.14
C ILE A 182 18.81 -11.20 -1.41
N LEU A 183 19.81 -11.30 -2.28
CA LEU A 183 19.72 -12.10 -3.50
C LEU A 183 19.45 -13.57 -3.18
N ASP A 184 20.19 -14.12 -2.22
CA ASP A 184 20.01 -15.52 -1.78
C ASP A 184 18.61 -15.74 -1.20
N LYS A 185 18.18 -14.87 -0.29
CA LYS A 185 16.86 -14.93 0.37
C LYS A 185 15.69 -14.78 -0.61
N LEU A 186 15.85 -13.96 -1.63
CA LEU A 186 14.84 -13.74 -2.66
C LEU A 186 15.01 -14.67 -3.86
N GLY A 187 16.01 -15.55 -3.90
CA GLY A 187 16.35 -16.35 -5.07
C GLY A 187 16.51 -15.49 -6.35
N ALA A 188 16.99 -14.25 -6.19
CA ALA A 188 17.09 -13.28 -7.27
C ALA A 188 18.46 -13.39 -7.95
N PRO A 189 18.54 -13.46 -9.29
CA PRO A 189 19.80 -13.66 -9.99
C PRO A 189 20.72 -12.43 -9.97
N ASN A 190 20.17 -11.24 -9.71
CA ASN A 190 20.94 -10.01 -9.62
C ASN A 190 20.14 -8.92 -8.90
N ARG A 191 20.82 -7.82 -8.57
CA ARG A 191 20.26 -6.64 -7.90
C ARG A 191 19.03 -6.07 -8.60
N ALA A 192 19.03 -5.99 -9.92
CA ALA A 192 17.92 -5.42 -10.67
C ALA A 192 16.67 -6.31 -10.57
N ALA A 193 16.84 -7.63 -10.63
CA ALA A 193 15.75 -8.58 -10.41
C ALA A 193 15.21 -8.51 -8.97
N ALA A 194 16.07 -8.38 -7.97
CA ALA A 194 15.64 -8.19 -6.58
C ALA A 194 14.88 -6.87 -6.38
N ALA A 195 15.37 -5.77 -6.97
CA ALA A 195 14.69 -4.47 -6.94
C ALA A 195 13.32 -4.53 -7.62
N ALA A 196 13.24 -5.12 -8.82
CA ALA A 196 11.97 -5.30 -9.53
C ALA A 196 10.98 -6.15 -8.73
N ARG A 197 11.47 -7.23 -8.10
CA ARG A 197 10.67 -8.08 -7.21
C ARG A 197 10.17 -7.30 -6.01
N ALA A 198 11.03 -6.50 -5.36
CA ALA A 198 10.65 -5.69 -4.21
C ALA A 198 9.53 -4.69 -4.54
N ILE A 199 9.62 -4.01 -5.69
CA ILE A 199 8.57 -3.10 -6.16
C ILE A 199 7.28 -3.86 -6.45
N THR A 200 7.37 -5.00 -7.15
CA THR A 200 6.21 -5.79 -7.57
C THR A 200 5.48 -6.44 -6.39
N GLU A 201 6.22 -6.87 -5.37
CA GLU A 201 5.68 -7.55 -4.18
C GLU A 201 5.40 -6.60 -3.02
N GLY A 202 5.73 -5.31 -3.17
CA GLY A 202 5.57 -4.30 -2.12
C GLY A 202 6.50 -4.52 -0.92
N LEU A 203 7.67 -5.13 -1.12
CA LEU A 203 8.73 -5.33 -0.11
C LEU A 203 9.65 -4.11 0.03
N ILE A 204 9.13 -2.93 -0.29
CA ILE A 204 9.81 -1.64 -0.12
C ILE A 204 9.27 -0.96 1.13
N LEU A 205 10.13 -0.26 1.87
CA LEU A 205 9.70 0.51 3.03
C LEU A 205 9.09 1.84 2.60
N GLY A 206 7.95 2.20 3.18
CA GLY A 206 7.37 3.54 3.05
C GLY A 206 8.19 4.63 3.75
N ARG A 207 9.11 4.23 4.65
CA ARG A 207 10.08 5.11 5.31
C ARG A 207 11.40 4.40 5.53
N VAL A 208 12.50 5.07 5.21
CA VAL A 208 13.86 4.62 5.56
C VAL A 208 14.49 5.74 6.38
N LYS A 209 14.98 5.43 7.59
CA LYS A 209 15.70 6.42 8.39
C LYS A 209 17.04 6.68 7.71
N ARG A 210 17.20 7.88 7.15
CA ARG A 210 18.46 8.34 6.58
C ARG A 210 19.17 9.20 7.62
N PHE A 211 20.49 9.09 7.65
CA PHE A 211 21.35 9.94 8.45
C PHE A 211 21.97 10.96 7.49
N ASP A 212 21.36 12.14 7.44
CA ASP A 212 21.75 13.26 6.59
C ASP A 212 22.81 14.13 7.30
#